data_AF-A0A952BAI4-F1
#
_entry.id   AF-A0A952BAI4-F1
#
_cell.length_a   1.000
_cell.length_b   1.000
_cell.length_c   1.000
_cell.angle_alpha   90.00
_cell.angle_beta   90.00
_cell.angle_gamma   90.00
#
_symmetry.space_group_name_H-M   'P 1'
#
loop_
_entity.id
_entity.type
_entity.pdbx_description
1 polymer ?
#
loop_
_entity_poly.entity_id
_entity_poly.type
_entity_poly.pdbx_seq_one_letter_code
_entity_poly.pdbx_strand_id
1 'polypeptide(L)'
;MKETVKKRVDVRDLRIGMYVAELDRSWLETPFLFQGFELRSAGELTQIEEHCKYVYIDVDRGPDVTSGRGHGKLPAGTKIIRAEEERLRREFKILLESPARQGKRSYYSGPSYRDQAPLEEEIEQAKEIESTAMEVMDSTLDDVRQGKPVNAARAKNVVDDMVESVIRNPDALMGLSGINYENQFTSDDDVPMEEEISRARTIESKAREIMDRTLEGAREGKAVDTELAKKVVDDMVASVSRNPDGLVVLSHLKGTEKYNALHSIRTCILALSFGRHMAFTKAQLRLIGLGTLLKDVGMVKVPTEILEKPVGLSEREFEQMESHVHYGVEILKNSPGFPPEAIQLVAQHHERHDGSGYPARLTGDAIGMSGSIGAIVDVYDAITSRRIYRDSVSAEDALRRMYEWRHKDFNAELVEEYIKCMGIFPIGSLVELNTGGIGVVITINRVRRLKPKVALVLQANKEPYNKKLIADLAQHRDRLGQELRIRRVLPAGAFGINSVDYLAQL
;
A
#
# COMPACT_ATOMS: atom_id res chain seq x y z
N MET A 1 25.35 25.57 6.00
CA MET A 1 24.14 25.46 5.17
C MET A 1 23.30 26.69 5.41
N LYS A 2 22.80 27.36 4.36
CA LYS A 2 21.85 28.47 4.51
C LYS A 2 20.53 27.89 5.04
N GLU A 3 19.97 28.46 6.09
CA GLU A 3 18.57 28.25 6.47
C GLU A 3 17.69 28.62 5.27
N THR A 4 16.97 27.66 4.71
CA THR A 4 15.98 27.86 3.65
C THR A 4 14.83 28.70 4.17
N VAL A 5 14.48 29.78 3.46
CA VAL A 5 13.41 30.67 3.88
C VAL A 5 12.06 30.02 3.54
N LYS A 6 11.46 29.38 4.54
CA LYS A 6 10.12 28.79 4.43
C LYS A 6 9.06 29.86 4.62
N LYS A 7 8.18 30.04 3.63
CA LYS A 7 7.10 31.03 3.67
C LYS A 7 5.75 30.34 3.70
N ARG A 8 4.93 30.66 4.71
CA ARG A 8 3.54 30.20 4.78
C ARG A 8 2.71 30.85 3.68
N VAL A 9 2.04 30.04 2.88
CA VAL A 9 1.22 30.44 1.73
C VAL A 9 -0.13 29.73 1.81
N ASP A 10 -1.21 30.48 1.61
CA ASP A 10 -2.55 29.91 1.49
C ASP A 10 -2.64 29.06 0.23
N VAL A 11 -3.31 27.91 0.29
CA VAL A 11 -3.37 26.99 -0.85
C VAL A 11 -3.95 27.63 -2.11
N ARG A 12 -4.83 28.62 -1.95
CA ARG A 12 -5.44 29.38 -3.07
C ARG A 12 -4.45 30.27 -3.80
N ASP A 13 -3.33 30.60 -3.16
CA ASP A 13 -2.26 31.42 -3.74
C ASP A 13 -1.15 30.57 -4.37
N LEU A 14 -1.23 29.23 -4.25
CA LEU A 14 -0.28 28.32 -4.85
C LEU A 14 -0.34 28.36 -6.37
N ARG A 15 0.83 28.17 -6.97
CA ARG A 15 1.00 28.12 -8.42
C ARG A 15 1.94 26.98 -8.77
N ILE A 16 1.70 26.42 -9.94
CA ILE A 16 2.63 25.48 -10.57
C ILE A 16 4.00 26.16 -10.69
N GLY A 17 5.05 25.43 -10.34
CA GLY A 17 6.43 25.85 -10.18
C GLY A 17 6.84 26.05 -8.72
N MET A 18 5.91 26.30 -7.79
CA MET A 18 6.23 26.52 -6.37
C MET A 18 6.72 25.24 -5.70
N TYR A 19 7.79 25.34 -4.88
CA TYR A 19 8.28 24.23 -4.08
C TYR A 19 7.57 24.20 -2.73
N VAL A 20 6.72 23.21 -2.51
CA VAL A 20 6.00 22.99 -1.25
C VAL A 20 6.88 22.19 -0.32
N ALA A 21 7.45 22.85 0.69
CA ALA A 21 8.40 22.28 1.64
C ALA A 21 7.71 21.57 2.82
N GLU A 22 6.60 22.11 3.30
CA GLU A 22 5.82 21.54 4.42
C GLU A 22 4.33 21.76 4.19
N LEU A 23 3.50 20.89 4.75
CA LEU A 23 2.06 21.00 4.76
C LEU A 23 1.57 21.51 6.13
N ASP A 24 0.35 22.01 6.21
CA ASP A 24 -0.28 22.40 7.49
C ASP A 24 -0.66 21.21 8.39
N ARG A 25 -0.34 19.99 7.96
CA ARG A 25 -0.67 18.73 8.61
C ARG A 25 0.40 17.68 8.33
N SER A 26 0.27 16.48 8.90
CA SER A 26 1.25 15.44 8.61
C SER A 26 1.22 15.04 7.15
N TRP A 27 2.40 14.85 6.57
CA TRP A 27 2.52 14.29 5.22
C TRP A 27 1.85 12.91 5.12
N LEU A 28 1.82 12.16 6.24
CA LEU A 28 1.11 10.88 6.37
C LEU A 28 -0.43 11.02 6.29
N GLU A 29 -0.96 12.23 6.46
CA GLU A 29 -2.39 12.60 6.37
C GLU A 29 -2.76 13.20 5.00
N THR A 30 -1.84 13.16 4.03
CA THR A 30 -2.03 13.75 2.69
C THR A 30 -1.67 12.75 1.59
N PRO A 31 -2.18 12.93 0.36
CA PRO A 31 -1.88 12.03 -0.75
C PRO A 31 -0.46 12.22 -1.33
N PHE A 32 0.35 13.09 -0.73
CA PHE A 32 1.72 13.39 -1.17
C PHE A 32 2.71 12.37 -0.62
N LEU A 33 3.51 11.81 -1.52
CA LEU A 33 4.42 10.70 -1.22
C LEU A 33 5.76 11.15 -0.64
N PHE A 34 6.07 12.44 -0.74
CA PHE A 34 7.38 13.00 -0.39
C PHE A 34 7.20 14.26 0.42
N GLN A 35 7.98 14.42 1.49
CA GLN A 35 8.12 15.72 2.13
C GLN A 35 8.93 16.63 1.22
N GLY A 36 8.34 17.74 0.80
CA GLY A 36 9.01 18.65 -0.12
C GLY A 36 8.84 18.23 -1.58
N PHE A 37 8.04 18.95 -2.35
CA PHE A 37 7.94 18.72 -3.79
C PHE A 37 7.61 20.00 -4.56
N GLU A 38 8.05 20.07 -5.81
CA GLU A 38 7.65 21.14 -6.72
C GLU A 38 6.27 20.84 -7.28
N LEU A 39 5.35 21.81 -7.18
CA LEU A 39 4.04 21.75 -7.80
C LEU A 39 4.19 21.77 -9.32
N ARG A 40 3.95 20.65 -9.99
CA ARG A 40 4.18 20.50 -11.43
C ARG A 40 2.89 20.33 -12.23
N SER A 41 1.81 19.96 -11.56
CA SER A 41 0.53 19.66 -12.18
C SER A 41 -0.65 20.33 -11.48
N ALA A 42 -1.75 20.50 -12.22
CA ALA A 42 -3.02 20.92 -11.64
C ALA A 42 -3.60 19.86 -10.68
N GLY A 43 -3.25 18.59 -10.88
CA GLY A 43 -3.67 17.50 -9.99
C GLY A 43 -3.02 17.58 -8.60
N GLU A 44 -1.74 17.92 -8.53
CA GLU A 44 -1.05 18.17 -7.25
C GLU A 44 -1.62 19.43 -6.57
N LEU A 45 -1.88 20.50 -7.33
CA LEU A 45 -2.49 21.71 -6.80
C LEU A 45 -3.88 21.43 -6.21
N THR A 46 -4.72 20.69 -6.95
CA THR A 46 -6.06 20.28 -6.49
C THR A 46 -5.95 19.43 -5.22
N GLN A 47 -4.99 18.49 -5.16
CA GLN A 47 -4.77 17.69 -3.96
C GLN A 47 -4.35 18.54 -2.76
N ILE A 48 -3.52 19.57 -2.96
CA ILE A 48 -3.13 20.47 -1.87
C ILE A 48 -4.35 21.27 -1.42
N GLU A 49 -5.15 21.78 -2.36
CA GLU A 49 -6.37 22.54 -2.03
C GLU A 49 -7.42 21.70 -1.30
N GLU A 50 -7.54 20.41 -1.63
CA GLU A 50 -8.45 19.47 -0.99
C GLU A 50 -8.00 19.08 0.43
N HIS A 51 -6.69 18.98 0.65
CA HIS A 51 -6.12 18.41 1.88
C HIS A 51 -5.49 19.45 2.81
N CYS A 52 -5.17 20.66 2.36
CA CYS A 52 -4.47 21.66 3.16
C CYS A 52 -5.20 23.01 3.14
N LYS A 53 -5.13 23.74 4.25
CA LYS A 53 -5.59 25.15 4.32
C LYS A 53 -4.47 26.10 3.92
N TYR A 54 -3.24 25.73 4.26
CA TYR A 54 -2.02 26.44 3.85
C TYR A 54 -0.87 25.46 3.74
N VAL A 55 0.21 25.88 3.08
CA VAL A 55 1.48 25.13 3.02
C VAL A 55 2.63 26.09 3.29
N TYR A 56 3.83 25.54 3.50
CA TYR A 56 5.05 26.32 3.53
C TYR A 56 5.81 26.08 2.24
N ILE A 57 6.06 27.14 1.48
CA ILE A 57 6.88 27.07 0.27
C ILE A 57 8.34 27.41 0.58
N ASP A 58 9.25 26.79 -0.15
CA ASP A 58 10.66 27.16 -0.19
C ASP A 58 10.88 28.15 -1.34
N VAL A 59 11.14 29.42 -1.00
CA VAL A 59 11.31 30.50 -1.97
C VAL A 59 12.69 30.50 -2.64
N ASP A 60 13.64 29.73 -2.12
CA ASP A 60 14.95 29.53 -2.74
C ASP A 60 14.89 28.44 -3.83
N ARG A 61 13.94 27.52 -3.71
CA ARG A 61 13.72 26.39 -4.65
C ARG A 61 12.56 26.59 -5.63
N GLY A 62 11.79 27.66 -5.49
CA GLY A 62 10.65 27.97 -6.37
C GLY A 62 10.21 29.43 -6.32
N PRO A 63 9.27 29.84 -7.19
CA PRO A 63 8.74 31.20 -7.25
C PRO A 63 7.95 31.58 -5.98
N ASP A 64 8.12 32.82 -5.52
CA ASP A 64 7.36 33.38 -4.39
C ASP A 64 5.98 33.93 -4.84
N VAL A 65 5.03 34.00 -3.90
CA VAL A 65 3.78 34.73 -4.02
C VAL A 65 4.07 36.23 -4.01
N THR A 66 4.06 36.86 -5.18
CA THR A 66 4.23 38.32 -5.31
C THR A 66 3.09 39.06 -4.62
N SER A 67 3.42 40.01 -3.74
CA SER A 67 2.49 40.83 -2.96
C SER A 67 1.68 41.78 -3.86
N GLY A 68 0.55 41.31 -4.37
CA GLY A 68 -0.37 42.14 -5.14
C GLY A 68 -1.69 41.43 -5.39
N ARG A 69 -2.75 41.86 -4.68
CA ARG A 69 -4.13 41.41 -4.95
C ARG A 69 -4.49 41.76 -6.40
N GLY A 70 -4.46 40.76 -7.26
CA GLY A 70 -5.02 40.81 -8.59
C GLY A 70 -5.63 39.46 -8.90
N HIS A 71 -6.96 39.41 -9.02
CA HIS A 71 -7.64 38.37 -9.78
C HIS A 71 -7.21 38.47 -11.24
N GLY A 72 -5.99 38.03 -11.54
CA GLY A 72 -5.46 37.89 -12.89
C GLY A 72 -5.92 36.55 -13.45
N LYS A 73 -6.54 36.58 -14.64
CA LYS A 73 -6.93 35.39 -15.42
C LYS A 73 -5.89 34.27 -15.32
N LEU A 74 -6.38 33.05 -15.12
CA LEU A 74 -5.62 31.79 -15.24
C LEU A 74 -4.59 31.90 -16.39
N PRO A 75 -3.29 31.68 -16.15
CA PRO A 75 -2.27 31.82 -17.18
C PRO A 75 -2.55 30.91 -18.37
N ALA A 76 -2.06 31.27 -19.56
CA ALA A 76 -2.18 30.48 -20.79
C ALA A 76 -1.71 29.01 -20.66
N GLY A 77 -0.96 28.68 -19.61
CA GLY A 77 -0.53 27.32 -19.26
C GLY A 77 -1.66 26.35 -18.90
N THR A 78 -2.82 26.80 -18.41
CA THR A 78 -3.92 25.88 -17.99
C THR A 78 -4.50 25.09 -19.17
N LYS A 79 -4.49 25.66 -20.39
CA LYS A 79 -4.91 24.92 -21.60
C LYS A 79 -3.88 23.87 -22.02
N ILE A 80 -2.59 24.20 -21.89
CA ILE A 80 -1.48 23.28 -22.21
C ILE A 80 -1.48 22.10 -21.23
N ILE A 81 -1.70 22.37 -19.95
CA ILE A 81 -1.77 21.34 -18.89
C ILE A 81 -2.97 20.41 -19.11
N ARG A 82 -4.16 20.95 -19.38
CA ARG A 82 -5.35 20.12 -19.68
C ARG A 82 -5.15 19.27 -20.94
N ALA A 83 -4.54 19.84 -21.97
CA ALA A 83 -4.23 19.09 -23.20
C ALA A 83 -3.22 17.96 -22.93
N GLU A 84 -2.22 18.20 -22.10
CA GLU A 84 -1.23 17.19 -21.70
C GLU A 84 -1.85 16.09 -20.84
N GLU A 85 -2.71 16.45 -19.89
CA GLU A 85 -3.44 15.50 -19.06
C GLU A 85 -4.38 14.63 -19.89
N GLU A 86 -5.12 15.22 -20.84
CA GLU A 86 -5.93 14.46 -21.79
C GLU A 86 -5.08 13.58 -22.73
N ARG A 87 -3.85 13.99 -23.05
CA ARG A 87 -2.92 13.18 -23.83
C ARG A 87 -2.45 11.98 -23.02
N LEU A 88 -1.99 12.19 -21.80
CA LEU A 88 -1.54 11.14 -20.88
C LEU A 88 -2.66 10.16 -20.53
N ARG A 89 -3.90 10.63 -20.31
CA ARG A 89 -5.07 9.76 -20.13
C ARG A 89 -5.34 8.90 -21.35
N ARG A 90 -5.21 9.45 -22.56
CA ARG A 90 -5.35 8.69 -23.82
C ARG A 90 -4.23 7.67 -23.98
N GLU A 91 -2.98 8.05 -23.74
CA GLU A 91 -1.81 7.15 -23.78
C GLU A 91 -1.94 6.01 -22.76
N PHE A 92 -2.33 6.31 -21.53
CA PHE A 92 -2.59 5.32 -20.48
C PHE A 92 -3.68 4.34 -20.90
N LYS A 93 -4.79 4.82 -21.47
CA LYS A 93 -5.85 3.95 -22.00
C LYS A 93 -5.34 3.06 -23.14
N ILE A 94 -4.55 3.60 -24.06
CA ILE A 94 -3.94 2.83 -25.17
C ILE A 94 -2.99 1.76 -24.62
N LEU A 95 -2.17 2.08 -23.62
CA LEU A 95 -1.27 1.13 -22.98
C LEU A 95 -2.03 -0.07 -22.41
N LEU A 96 -3.17 0.19 -21.78
CA LEU A 96 -4.01 -0.82 -21.16
C LEU A 96 -4.72 -1.71 -22.19
N GLU A 97 -5.20 -1.11 -23.29
CA GLU A 97 -5.85 -1.79 -24.42
C GLU A 97 -4.86 -2.51 -25.34
N SER A 98 -3.57 -2.16 -25.26
CA SER A 98 -2.54 -2.77 -26.09
C SER A 98 -2.41 -4.27 -25.77
N PRO A 99 -2.38 -5.14 -26.81
CA PRO A 99 -2.07 -6.55 -26.62
C PRO A 99 -0.73 -6.67 -25.87
N ALA A 100 -0.59 -7.68 -25.01
CA ALA A 100 0.71 -8.01 -24.44
C ALA A 100 1.74 -8.13 -25.59
N ARG A 101 2.77 -7.28 -25.59
CA ARG A 101 3.77 -7.25 -26.67
C ARG A 101 4.47 -8.60 -26.73
N GLN A 102 4.14 -9.42 -27.73
CA GLN A 102 5.02 -10.49 -28.16
C GLN A 102 6.11 -9.87 -29.06
N GLY A 103 7.32 -9.67 -28.52
CA GLY A 103 8.51 -9.62 -29.36
C GLY A 103 9.09 -8.26 -29.77
N LYS A 104 9.27 -7.29 -28.86
CA LYS A 104 10.34 -6.28 -29.04
C LYS A 104 11.27 -6.31 -27.84
N ARG A 105 12.56 -6.57 -28.09
CA ARG A 105 13.69 -6.75 -27.14
C ARG A 105 13.21 -7.11 -25.72
N SER A 106 12.95 -8.39 -25.48
CA SER A 106 12.75 -8.85 -24.11
C SER A 106 14.04 -8.58 -23.35
N TYR A 107 14.06 -7.61 -22.45
CA TYR A 107 15.08 -7.56 -21.40
C TYR A 107 15.09 -8.84 -20.55
N TYR A 108 14.06 -9.69 -20.72
CA TYR A 108 13.74 -10.82 -19.88
C TYR A 108 13.84 -12.12 -20.70
N SER A 109 15.04 -12.71 -20.74
CA SER A 109 15.22 -14.11 -21.16
C SER A 109 14.91 -15.01 -19.96
N GLY A 110 13.64 -15.35 -19.77
CA GLY A 110 13.17 -16.05 -18.58
C GLY A 110 12.05 -17.07 -18.86
N PRO A 111 11.64 -17.85 -17.84
CA PRO A 111 10.55 -18.82 -17.97
C PRO A 111 9.21 -18.17 -18.34
N SER A 112 8.45 -18.84 -19.21
CA SER A 112 7.05 -18.47 -19.46
C SER A 112 6.17 -19.04 -18.35
N TYR A 113 5.65 -18.18 -17.49
CA TYR A 113 4.69 -18.60 -16.47
C TYR A 113 3.27 -18.72 -17.04
N ARG A 114 2.56 -19.77 -16.61
CA ARG A 114 1.12 -19.95 -16.78
C ARG A 114 0.54 -20.36 -15.43
N ASP A 115 -0.70 -19.98 -15.17
CA ASP A 115 -1.39 -20.36 -13.95
C ASP A 115 -1.55 -21.89 -13.95
N GLN A 116 -1.16 -22.52 -12.83
CA GLN A 116 -1.12 -23.97 -12.66
C GLN A 116 -2.28 -24.48 -11.82
N ALA A 117 -2.93 -23.60 -11.06
CA ALA A 117 -4.10 -23.88 -10.24
C ALA A 117 -5.19 -22.83 -10.47
N PRO A 118 -6.48 -23.20 -10.42
CA PRO A 118 -7.58 -22.25 -10.28
C PRO A 118 -7.41 -21.36 -9.05
N LEU A 119 -8.04 -20.19 -9.05
CA LEU A 119 -7.96 -19.26 -7.92
C LEU A 119 -8.62 -19.87 -6.67
N GLU A 120 -9.75 -20.53 -6.89
CA GLU A 120 -10.58 -21.22 -5.90
C GLU A 120 -9.77 -22.26 -5.10
N GLU A 121 -8.84 -22.96 -5.76
CA GLU A 121 -8.02 -24.00 -5.14
C GLU A 121 -6.81 -23.43 -4.39
N GLU A 122 -6.24 -22.32 -4.87
CA GLU A 122 -5.02 -21.73 -4.30
C GLU A 122 -5.30 -20.78 -3.12
N ILE A 123 -6.49 -20.15 -3.08
CA ILE A 123 -6.77 -19.07 -2.13
C ILE A 123 -6.67 -19.49 -0.66
N GLU A 124 -7.05 -20.73 -0.32
CA GLU A 124 -6.93 -21.24 1.06
C GLU A 124 -5.46 -21.43 1.46
N GLN A 125 -4.61 -21.96 0.56
CA GLN A 125 -3.18 -22.07 0.82
C GLN A 125 -2.53 -20.68 0.93
N ALA A 126 -2.96 -19.73 0.09
CA ALA A 126 -2.46 -18.36 0.15
C ALA A 126 -2.75 -17.68 1.50
N LYS A 127 -3.91 -17.96 2.13
CA LYS A 127 -4.26 -17.45 3.47
C LYS A 127 -3.33 -18.00 4.54
N GLU A 128 -3.04 -19.30 4.50
CA GLU A 128 -2.09 -19.93 5.45
C GLU A 128 -0.67 -19.36 5.30
N ILE A 129 -0.24 -19.13 4.07
CA ILE A 129 1.06 -18.52 3.75
C ILE A 129 1.12 -17.07 4.27
N GLU A 130 0.08 -16.27 4.06
CA GLU A 130 0.01 -14.89 4.57
C GLU A 130 0.06 -14.85 6.10
N SER A 131 -0.70 -15.72 6.78
CA SER A 131 -0.67 -15.84 8.24
C SER A 131 0.73 -16.20 8.73
N THR A 132 1.37 -17.17 8.08
CA THR A 132 2.75 -17.57 8.41
C THR A 132 3.74 -16.42 8.18
N ALA A 133 3.56 -15.65 7.11
CA ALA A 133 4.39 -14.47 6.82
C ALA A 133 4.26 -13.41 7.90
N MET A 134 3.05 -13.18 8.43
CA MET A 134 2.83 -12.27 9.56
C MET A 134 3.60 -12.72 10.79
N GLU A 135 3.48 -13.98 11.19
CA GLU A 135 4.19 -14.51 12.36
C GLU A 135 5.71 -14.45 12.21
N VAL A 136 6.22 -14.73 11.01
CA VAL A 136 7.65 -14.61 10.68
C VAL A 136 8.09 -13.15 10.77
N MET A 137 7.30 -12.21 10.27
CA MET A 137 7.63 -10.79 10.32
C MET A 137 7.63 -10.26 11.76
N ASP A 138 6.60 -10.57 12.54
CA ASP A 138 6.50 -10.15 13.95
C ASP A 138 7.69 -10.64 14.77
N SER A 139 8.00 -11.93 14.65
CA SER A 139 9.16 -12.51 15.35
C SER A 139 10.51 -11.97 14.86
N THR A 140 10.62 -11.64 13.57
CA THR A 140 11.84 -11.02 13.00
C THR A 140 12.04 -9.63 13.58
N LEU A 141 10.98 -8.82 13.66
CA LEU A 141 11.03 -7.49 14.26
C LEU A 141 11.41 -7.57 15.75
N ASP A 142 10.87 -8.55 16.48
CA ASP A 142 11.21 -8.78 17.90
C ASP A 142 12.66 -9.20 18.10
N ASP A 143 13.20 -10.07 17.25
CA ASP A 143 14.61 -10.45 17.29
C ASP A 143 15.52 -9.23 17.08
N VAL A 144 15.22 -8.40 16.08
CA VAL A 144 16.00 -7.18 15.78
C VAL A 144 15.92 -6.16 16.92
N ARG A 145 14.75 -6.00 17.56
CA ARG A 145 14.60 -5.14 18.77
C ARG A 145 15.48 -5.63 19.92
N GLN A 146 15.59 -6.94 20.09
CA GLN A 146 16.46 -7.56 21.09
C GLN A 146 17.95 -7.54 20.70
N GLY A 147 18.30 -6.97 19.55
CA GLY A 147 19.67 -6.91 19.03
C GLY A 147 20.17 -8.24 18.46
N LYS A 148 19.27 -9.20 18.21
CA LYS A 148 19.59 -10.46 17.54
C LYS A 148 19.64 -10.28 16.02
N PRO A 149 20.45 -11.06 15.31
CA PRO A 149 20.44 -11.07 13.85
C PRO A 149 19.12 -11.62 13.31
N VAL A 150 18.75 -11.19 12.10
CA VAL A 150 17.59 -11.73 11.37
C VAL A 150 17.83 -13.20 11.03
N ASN A 151 16.84 -14.05 11.29
CA ASN A 151 16.88 -15.44 10.88
C ASN A 151 16.59 -15.57 9.37
N ALA A 152 17.65 -15.50 8.56
CA ALA A 152 17.57 -15.56 7.11
C ALA A 152 16.89 -16.84 6.59
N ALA A 153 17.08 -17.98 7.27
CA ALA A 153 16.46 -19.25 6.88
C ALA A 153 14.94 -19.21 7.07
N ARG A 154 14.46 -18.64 8.18
CA ARG A 154 13.02 -18.50 8.45
C ARG A 154 12.35 -17.56 7.44
N ALA A 155 12.95 -16.39 7.19
CA ALA A 155 12.47 -15.45 6.17
C ALA A 155 12.48 -16.07 4.76
N LYS A 156 13.51 -16.85 4.43
CA LYS A 156 13.62 -17.54 3.14
C LYS A 156 12.52 -18.58 2.97
N ASN A 157 12.20 -19.36 3.99
CA ASN A 157 11.18 -20.42 3.88
C ASN A 157 9.81 -19.83 3.54
N VAL A 158 9.40 -18.76 4.23
CA VAL A 158 8.10 -18.13 3.91
C VAL A 158 8.10 -17.47 2.54
N VAL A 159 9.22 -16.85 2.13
CA VAL A 159 9.35 -16.32 0.77
C VAL A 159 9.31 -17.46 -0.27
N ASP A 160 9.89 -18.62 0.01
CA ASP A 160 9.80 -19.78 -0.88
C ASP A 160 8.35 -20.22 -1.07
N ASP A 161 7.55 -20.28 0.00
CA ASP A 161 6.14 -20.61 -0.06
C ASP A 161 5.34 -19.57 -0.86
N MET A 162 5.59 -18.28 -0.63
CA MET A 162 5.00 -17.18 -1.41
C MET A 162 5.38 -17.28 -2.90
N VAL A 163 6.63 -17.61 -3.21
CA VAL A 163 7.10 -17.80 -4.60
C VAL A 163 6.36 -18.94 -5.27
N GLU A 164 6.24 -20.10 -4.62
CA GLU A 164 5.52 -21.23 -5.19
C GLU A 164 4.03 -20.91 -5.37
N SER A 165 3.41 -20.21 -4.42
CA SER A 165 2.01 -19.74 -4.53
C SER A 165 1.81 -18.78 -5.70
N VAL A 166 2.64 -17.74 -5.82
CA VAL A 166 2.58 -16.79 -6.95
C VAL A 166 2.81 -17.49 -8.29
N ILE A 167 3.64 -18.54 -8.34
CA ILE A 167 3.85 -19.33 -9.55
C ILE A 167 2.59 -20.13 -9.92
N ARG A 168 1.96 -20.79 -8.94
CA ARG A 168 0.71 -21.55 -9.13
C ARG A 168 -0.42 -20.63 -9.55
N ASN A 169 -0.68 -19.59 -8.77
CA ASN A 169 -1.62 -18.54 -9.12
C ASN A 169 -1.30 -17.21 -8.39
N PRO A 170 -0.80 -16.18 -9.10
CA PRO A 170 -0.52 -14.87 -8.49
C PRO A 170 -1.77 -14.16 -7.95
N ASP A 171 -2.95 -14.47 -8.50
CA ASP A 171 -4.21 -13.82 -8.15
C ASP A 171 -4.65 -14.16 -6.73
N ALA A 172 -4.22 -15.30 -6.17
CA ALA A 172 -4.55 -15.73 -4.82
C ALA A 172 -3.96 -14.81 -3.75
N LEU A 173 -2.64 -14.64 -3.73
CA LEU A 173 -1.97 -13.71 -2.80
C LEU A 173 -2.30 -12.25 -3.12
N MET A 174 -2.43 -11.88 -4.40
CA MET A 174 -2.84 -10.51 -4.75
C MET A 174 -4.25 -10.19 -4.24
N GLY A 175 -5.18 -11.14 -4.31
CA GLY A 175 -6.53 -11.01 -3.77
C GLY A 175 -6.51 -10.70 -2.28
N LEU A 176 -5.69 -11.39 -1.49
CA LEU A 176 -5.50 -11.14 -0.06
C LEU A 176 -4.84 -9.79 0.24
N SER A 177 -3.88 -9.35 -0.59
CA SER A 177 -3.23 -8.04 -0.40
C SER A 177 -4.17 -6.84 -0.67
N GLY A 178 -5.16 -7.01 -1.55
CA GLY A 178 -6.18 -6.00 -1.86
C GLY A 178 -7.38 -6.05 -0.92
N ILE A 179 -7.43 -7.05 -0.05
CA ILE A 179 -8.41 -7.17 1.03
C ILE A 179 -7.96 -6.23 2.14
N ASN A 180 -8.65 -5.09 2.26
CA ASN A 180 -8.58 -4.28 3.46
C ASN A 180 -9.10 -5.13 4.63
N TYR A 181 -8.19 -5.72 5.40
CA TYR A 181 -8.50 -6.42 6.67
C TYR A 181 -9.31 -5.54 7.64
N GLU A 182 -9.26 -4.22 7.48
CA GLU A 182 -10.04 -3.24 8.24
C GLU A 182 -11.55 -3.20 7.90
N ASN A 183 -12.00 -3.84 6.82
CA ASN A 183 -13.43 -3.90 6.46
C ASN A 183 -14.15 -5.13 7.07
N GLN A 184 -13.53 -5.84 8.02
CA GLN A 184 -14.22 -6.89 8.78
C GLN A 184 -15.22 -6.36 9.81
N PHE A 185 -15.26 -5.06 10.06
CA PHE A 185 -16.12 -4.45 11.08
C PHE A 185 -17.53 -4.22 10.53
N THR A 186 -18.48 -5.03 10.98
CA THR A 186 -19.88 -4.99 10.54
C THR A 186 -20.65 -3.88 11.27
N SER A 187 -21.73 -3.38 10.66
CA SER A 187 -22.49 -2.22 11.14
C SER A 187 -23.67 -2.57 12.06
N ASP A 188 -23.63 -3.70 12.77
CA ASP A 188 -24.73 -4.21 13.60
C ASP A 188 -24.42 -4.21 15.12
N ASP A 189 -23.45 -3.40 15.55
CA ASP A 189 -23.01 -3.36 16.96
C ASP A 189 -23.88 -2.47 17.86
N ASP A 190 -24.03 -2.89 19.13
CA ASP A 190 -24.82 -2.19 20.17
C ASP A 190 -24.24 -0.79 20.51
N VAL A 191 -22.95 -0.58 20.25
CA VAL A 191 -22.23 0.67 20.56
C VAL A 191 -21.35 1.09 19.36
N PRO A 192 -21.34 2.39 18.98
CA PRO A 192 -20.43 2.91 17.96
C PRO A 192 -18.96 2.65 18.28
N MET A 193 -18.20 2.26 17.25
CA MET A 193 -16.80 1.84 17.37
C MET A 193 -15.89 2.88 18.05
N GLU A 194 -16.07 4.17 17.77
CA GLU A 194 -15.27 5.26 18.36
C GLU A 194 -15.40 5.33 19.89
N GLU A 195 -16.60 5.04 20.39
CA GLU A 195 -16.91 5.01 21.81
C GLU A 195 -16.35 3.76 22.48
N GLU A 196 -16.41 2.61 21.80
CA GLU A 196 -15.84 1.37 22.34
C GLU A 196 -14.30 1.38 22.31
N ILE A 197 -13.64 1.94 21.28
CA ILE A 197 -12.16 2.07 21.24
C ILE A 197 -11.62 2.78 22.49
N SER A 198 -12.30 3.84 22.95
CA SER A 198 -11.87 4.59 24.14
C SER A 198 -11.96 3.75 25.42
N ARG A 199 -13.00 2.92 25.55
CA ARG A 199 -13.17 1.98 26.67
C ARG A 199 -12.18 0.84 26.58
N ALA A 200 -12.04 0.27 25.39
CA ALA A 200 -11.12 -0.79 25.05
C ALA A 200 -9.69 -0.36 25.47
N ARG A 201 -9.20 0.81 25.06
CA ARG A 201 -7.88 1.35 25.47
C ARG A 201 -7.67 1.37 26.99
N THR A 202 -8.70 1.72 27.75
CA THR A 202 -8.64 1.71 29.21
C THR A 202 -8.49 0.29 29.77
N ILE A 203 -9.13 -0.70 29.14
CA ILE A 203 -9.05 -2.11 29.51
C ILE A 203 -7.65 -2.68 29.16
N GLU A 204 -7.09 -2.37 27.99
CA GLU A 204 -5.72 -2.80 27.60
C GLU A 204 -4.65 -2.22 28.52
N SER A 205 -4.74 -0.94 28.86
CA SER A 205 -3.80 -0.31 29.79
C SER A 205 -3.79 -1.00 31.17
N LYS A 206 -4.98 -1.33 31.71
CA LYS A 206 -5.11 -2.10 32.96
C LYS A 206 -4.56 -3.52 32.82
N ALA A 207 -4.84 -4.20 31.70
CA ALA A 207 -4.34 -5.55 31.44
C ALA A 207 -2.81 -5.61 31.41
N ARG A 208 -2.18 -4.61 30.79
CA ARG A 208 -0.73 -4.47 30.72
C ARG A 208 -0.12 -4.25 32.11
N GLU A 209 -0.67 -3.33 32.89
CA GLU A 209 -0.19 -3.05 34.25
C GLU A 209 -0.23 -4.33 35.13
N ILE A 210 -1.29 -5.12 35.01
CA ILE A 210 -1.42 -6.40 35.71
C ILE A 210 -0.38 -7.39 35.21
N MET A 211 -0.18 -7.49 33.90
CA MET A 211 0.77 -8.42 33.30
C MET A 211 2.21 -8.10 33.73
N ASP A 212 2.60 -6.82 33.71
CA ASP A 212 3.92 -6.36 34.13
C ASP A 212 4.16 -6.64 35.61
N ARG A 213 3.21 -6.30 36.49
CA ARG A 213 3.25 -6.62 37.92
C ARG A 213 3.30 -8.13 38.19
N THR A 214 2.60 -8.91 37.36
CA THR A 214 2.58 -10.38 37.47
C THR A 214 3.93 -10.99 37.10
N LEU A 215 4.54 -10.52 36.01
CA LEU A 215 5.86 -10.98 35.56
C LEU A 215 6.97 -10.57 36.53
N GLU A 216 6.90 -9.36 37.08
CA GLU A 216 7.82 -8.88 38.10
C GLU A 216 7.66 -9.67 39.42
N GLY A 217 6.42 -9.87 39.88
CA GLY A 217 6.12 -10.68 41.05
C GLY A 217 6.56 -12.14 40.91
N ALA A 218 6.38 -12.75 39.74
CA ALA A 218 6.83 -14.11 39.47
C ALA A 218 8.36 -14.26 39.49
N ARG A 219 9.10 -13.25 39.01
CA ARG A 219 10.58 -13.21 39.11
C ARG A 219 11.06 -13.11 40.56
N GLU A 220 10.25 -12.53 41.44
CA GLU A 220 10.53 -12.36 42.86
C GLU A 220 9.91 -13.45 43.75
N GLY A 221 9.26 -14.47 43.16
CA GLY A 221 8.60 -15.56 43.90
C GLY A 221 7.34 -15.15 44.66
N LYS A 222 6.73 -14.01 44.32
CA LYS A 222 5.48 -13.51 44.90
C LYS A 222 4.26 -14.20 44.28
N ALA A 223 3.18 -14.30 45.06
CA ALA A 223 1.90 -14.83 44.57
C ALA A 223 1.25 -13.85 43.57
N VAL A 224 0.65 -14.41 42.50
CA VAL A 224 -0.05 -13.65 41.45
C VAL A 224 -1.42 -13.19 41.98
N ASP A 225 -1.77 -11.93 41.75
CA ASP A 225 -3.08 -11.37 42.11
C ASP A 225 -4.15 -11.80 41.09
N THR A 226 -4.81 -12.92 41.38
CA THR A 226 -5.81 -13.53 40.51
C THR A 226 -7.13 -12.76 40.44
N GLU A 227 -7.46 -11.98 41.47
CA GLU A 227 -8.71 -11.21 41.52
C GLU A 227 -8.66 -10.01 40.56
N LEU A 228 -7.52 -9.32 40.51
CA LEU A 228 -7.32 -8.21 39.60
C LEU A 228 -7.32 -8.68 38.13
N ALA A 229 -6.70 -9.82 37.84
CA ALA A 229 -6.71 -10.44 36.51
C ALA A 229 -8.12 -10.83 36.06
N LYS A 230 -8.90 -11.46 36.94
CA LYS A 230 -10.30 -11.81 36.68
C LYS A 230 -11.14 -10.60 36.31
N LYS A 231 -11.00 -9.49 37.05
CA LYS A 231 -11.74 -8.25 36.79
C LYS A 231 -11.46 -7.67 35.40
N VAL A 232 -10.20 -7.71 34.97
CA VAL A 232 -9.85 -7.23 33.62
C VAL A 232 -10.36 -8.16 32.53
N VAL A 233 -10.36 -9.48 32.76
CA VAL A 233 -10.98 -10.44 31.83
C VAL A 233 -12.49 -10.21 31.73
N ASP A 234 -13.18 -9.95 32.84
CA ASP A 234 -14.61 -9.61 32.84
C ASP A 234 -14.89 -8.31 32.06
N ASP A 235 -14.05 -7.28 32.25
CA ASP A 235 -14.11 -6.03 31.48
C ASP A 235 -13.90 -6.30 29.97
N MET A 236 -12.98 -7.22 29.62
CA MET A 236 -12.74 -7.61 28.24
C MET A 236 -13.94 -8.33 27.63
N VAL A 237 -14.50 -9.33 28.32
CA VAL A 237 -15.69 -10.06 27.86
C VAL A 237 -16.87 -9.12 27.64
N ALA A 238 -17.08 -8.17 28.56
CA ALA A 238 -18.13 -7.18 28.43
C ALA A 238 -17.90 -6.26 27.21
N SER A 239 -16.65 -5.95 26.86
CA SER A 239 -16.29 -5.17 25.69
C SER A 239 -16.54 -5.91 24.37
N VAL A 240 -16.06 -7.16 24.24
CA VAL A 240 -16.35 -8.03 23.08
C VAL A 240 -17.86 -8.21 22.90
N SER A 241 -18.62 -8.29 23.99
CA SER A 241 -20.07 -8.50 23.90
C SER A 241 -20.83 -7.27 23.37
N ARG A 242 -20.33 -6.05 23.61
CA ARG A 242 -20.95 -4.80 23.12
C ARG A 242 -20.54 -4.47 21.69
N ASN A 243 -19.30 -4.83 21.35
CA ASN A 243 -18.73 -4.64 20.04
C ASN A 243 -17.60 -5.69 19.91
N PRO A 244 -17.83 -6.80 19.18
CA PRO A 244 -16.86 -7.89 19.00
C PRO A 244 -15.52 -7.41 18.45
N ASP A 245 -15.54 -6.25 17.78
CA ASP A 245 -14.42 -5.67 17.06
C ASP A 245 -13.59 -4.68 17.90
N GLY A 246 -14.13 -4.14 19.00
CA GLY A 246 -13.48 -3.11 19.83
C GLY A 246 -12.16 -3.57 20.46
N LEU A 247 -12.13 -4.79 21.01
CA LEU A 247 -10.92 -5.40 21.58
C LEU A 247 -10.02 -6.03 20.52
N VAL A 248 -10.60 -6.51 19.42
CA VAL A 248 -9.84 -6.96 18.26
C VAL A 248 -9.02 -5.77 17.76
N VAL A 249 -9.62 -4.59 17.59
CA VAL A 249 -8.88 -3.37 17.25
C VAL A 249 -7.80 -3.05 18.26
N LEU A 250 -7.96 -3.28 19.57
CA LEU A 250 -6.85 -3.13 20.52
C LEU A 250 -5.70 -4.13 20.32
N SER A 251 -6.00 -5.39 20.02
CA SER A 251 -4.97 -6.38 19.63
C SER A 251 -4.26 -5.97 18.33
N HIS A 252 -4.88 -5.08 17.55
CA HIS A 252 -4.34 -4.44 16.35
C HIS A 252 -3.76 -3.04 16.61
N LEU A 253 -4.07 -2.38 17.73
CA LEU A 253 -3.55 -1.07 18.17
C LEU A 253 -2.13 -1.17 18.74
N LYS A 254 -1.43 -2.31 18.53
CA LYS A 254 0.03 -2.36 18.56
C LYS A 254 0.60 -1.53 17.40
N GLY A 255 0.53 -0.22 17.57
CA GLY A 255 1.34 0.82 16.92
C GLY A 255 1.43 0.79 15.40
N THR A 256 2.30 1.65 14.89
CA THR A 256 2.85 1.66 13.53
C THR A 256 3.48 0.32 13.11
N GLU A 257 3.63 -0.62 14.04
CA GLU A 257 4.33 -1.90 13.90
C GLU A 257 3.57 -2.94 13.07
N LYS A 258 2.26 -3.16 13.34
CA LYS A 258 1.42 -4.04 12.50
C LYS A 258 1.21 -3.45 11.10
N TYR A 259 1.15 -2.12 10.99
CA TYR A 259 1.10 -1.44 9.70
C TYR A 259 2.35 -1.74 8.85
N ASN A 260 3.55 -1.69 9.46
CA ASN A 260 4.80 -2.01 8.77
C ASN A 260 4.89 -3.48 8.37
N ALA A 261 4.47 -4.42 9.23
CA ALA A 261 4.49 -5.85 8.89
C ALA A 261 3.55 -6.18 7.71
N LEU A 262 2.32 -5.65 7.74
CA LEU A 262 1.37 -5.79 6.65
C LEU A 262 1.86 -5.13 5.35
N HIS A 263 2.45 -3.93 5.43
CA HIS A 263 3.04 -3.26 4.28
C HIS A 263 4.18 -4.06 3.65
N SER A 264 5.09 -4.62 4.47
CA SER A 264 6.15 -5.51 4.02
C SER A 264 5.62 -6.75 3.28
N ILE A 265 4.56 -7.38 3.81
CA ILE A 265 3.97 -8.57 3.19
C ILE A 265 3.29 -8.21 1.87
N ARG A 266 2.44 -7.17 1.84
CA ARG A 266 1.76 -6.73 0.62
C ARG A 266 2.75 -6.33 -0.47
N THR A 267 3.77 -5.54 -0.13
CA THR A 267 4.80 -5.14 -1.10
C THR A 267 5.63 -6.32 -1.59
N CYS A 268 5.90 -7.32 -0.75
CA CYS A 268 6.51 -8.58 -1.17
C CYS A 268 5.62 -9.32 -2.20
N ILE A 269 4.31 -9.45 -1.93
CA ILE A 269 3.35 -10.08 -2.86
C ILE A 269 3.32 -9.34 -4.21
N LEU A 270 3.28 -8.01 -4.18
CA LEU A 270 3.32 -7.17 -5.38
C LEU A 270 4.62 -7.36 -6.16
N ALA A 271 5.77 -7.39 -5.48
CA ALA A 271 7.08 -7.59 -6.10
C ALA A 271 7.21 -8.98 -6.74
N LEU A 272 6.74 -10.03 -6.06
CA LEU A 272 6.75 -11.39 -6.59
C LEU A 272 5.85 -11.53 -7.81
N SER A 273 4.65 -10.95 -7.75
CA SER A 273 3.70 -10.95 -8.86
C SER A 273 4.26 -10.20 -10.07
N PHE A 274 4.91 -9.05 -9.83
CA PHE A 274 5.57 -8.30 -10.89
C PHE A 274 6.78 -9.04 -11.44
N GLY A 275 7.65 -9.61 -10.60
CA GLY A 275 8.78 -10.43 -11.04
C GLY A 275 8.33 -11.62 -11.90
N ARG A 276 7.21 -12.28 -11.54
CA ARG A 276 6.62 -13.35 -12.34
C ARG A 276 6.16 -12.84 -13.71
N HIS A 277 5.48 -11.69 -13.76
CA HIS A 277 5.09 -11.02 -15.02
C HIS A 277 6.32 -10.72 -15.89
N MET A 278 7.41 -10.32 -15.26
CA MET A 278 8.71 -10.04 -15.89
C MET A 278 9.53 -11.31 -16.18
N ALA A 279 8.94 -12.50 -16.04
CA ALA A 279 9.58 -13.79 -16.28
C ALA A 279 10.86 -14.02 -15.46
N PHE A 280 10.94 -13.52 -14.22
CA PHE A 280 12.08 -13.79 -13.35
C PHE A 280 12.14 -15.27 -12.97
N THR A 281 13.35 -15.84 -12.92
CA THR A 281 13.56 -17.21 -12.43
C THR A 281 13.17 -17.33 -10.96
N LYS A 282 12.91 -18.55 -10.47
CA LYS A 282 12.65 -18.80 -9.03
C LYS A 282 13.73 -18.22 -8.12
N ALA A 283 15.00 -18.27 -8.54
CA ALA A 283 16.11 -17.70 -7.77
C ALA A 283 16.00 -16.16 -7.67
N GLN A 284 15.68 -15.49 -8.78
CA GLN A 284 15.46 -14.04 -8.80
C GLN A 284 14.22 -13.65 -7.99
N LEU A 285 13.12 -14.41 -8.08
CA LEU A 285 11.91 -14.20 -7.28
C LEU A 285 12.20 -14.28 -5.77
N ARG A 286 12.99 -15.26 -5.33
CA ARG A 286 13.41 -15.37 -3.93
C ARG A 286 14.21 -14.16 -3.45
N LEU A 287 15.13 -13.66 -4.28
CA LEU A 287 15.95 -12.49 -3.93
C LEU A 287 15.10 -11.22 -3.80
N ILE A 288 14.19 -10.96 -4.74
CA ILE A 288 13.31 -9.79 -4.64
C ILE A 288 12.30 -9.93 -3.50
N GLY A 289 11.80 -11.14 -3.24
CA GLY A 289 10.87 -11.41 -2.14
C GLY A 289 11.53 -11.17 -0.78
N LEU A 290 12.73 -11.72 -0.56
CA LEU A 290 13.51 -11.50 0.66
C LEU A 290 13.84 -10.01 0.87
N GLY A 291 14.30 -9.33 -0.18
CA GLY A 291 14.65 -7.91 -0.10
C GLY A 291 13.42 -7.06 0.23
N THR A 292 12.29 -7.32 -0.43
CA THR A 292 11.07 -6.51 -0.24
C THR A 292 10.41 -6.76 1.11
N LEU A 293 10.35 -8.02 1.58
CA LEU A 293 9.77 -8.37 2.88
C LEU A 293 10.49 -7.63 4.04
N LEU A 294 11.79 -7.44 3.92
CA LEU A 294 12.64 -6.89 4.99
C LEU A 294 13.18 -5.49 4.68
N LYS A 295 12.67 -4.81 3.64
CA LYS A 295 13.16 -3.48 3.24
C LYS A 295 13.06 -2.44 4.37
N ASP A 296 12.01 -2.55 5.18
CA ASP A 296 11.71 -1.63 6.29
C ASP A 296 12.16 -2.15 7.66
N VAL A 297 12.95 -3.23 7.73
CA VAL A 297 13.41 -3.81 9.02
C VAL A 297 14.17 -2.80 9.88
N GLY A 298 14.82 -1.81 9.24
CA GLY A 298 15.52 -0.73 9.92
C GLY A 298 14.63 0.26 10.65
N MET A 299 13.31 0.25 10.40
CA MET A 299 12.34 1.11 11.11
C MET A 299 12.33 0.85 12.61
N VAL A 300 12.73 -0.34 13.06
CA VAL A 300 12.90 -0.68 14.49
C VAL A 300 13.93 0.20 15.21
N LYS A 301 14.84 0.84 14.47
CA LYS A 301 15.87 1.73 15.03
C LYS A 301 15.47 3.21 14.97
N VAL A 302 14.36 3.56 14.32
CA VAL A 302 13.86 4.93 14.27
C VAL A 302 13.10 5.23 15.57
N PRO A 303 13.35 6.38 16.22
CA PRO A 303 12.63 6.77 17.44
C PRO A 303 11.10 6.78 17.25
N THR A 304 10.38 6.23 18.22
CA THR A 304 8.91 6.15 18.19
C THR A 304 8.25 7.52 18.08
N GLU A 305 8.85 8.55 18.69
CA GLU A 305 8.36 9.93 18.63
C GLU A 305 8.35 10.51 17.21
N ILE A 306 9.22 9.99 16.33
CA ILE A 306 9.27 10.36 14.91
C ILE A 306 8.26 9.51 14.12
N LEU A 307 8.17 8.21 14.40
CA LEU A 307 7.25 7.29 13.73
C LEU A 307 5.77 7.66 13.97
N GLU A 308 5.43 8.10 15.17
CA GLU A 308 4.06 8.37 15.60
C GLU A 308 3.70 9.86 15.53
N LYS A 309 4.56 10.71 14.95
CA LYS A 309 4.35 12.16 14.92
C LYS A 309 3.09 12.52 14.12
N PRO A 310 2.10 13.23 14.72
CA PRO A 310 0.84 13.57 14.06
C PRO A 310 0.95 14.76 13.10
N VAL A 311 2.13 15.38 12.98
CA VAL A 311 2.37 16.54 12.09
C VAL A 311 3.63 16.30 11.27
N GLY A 312 3.90 17.17 10.29
CA GLY A 312 5.10 17.07 9.45
C GLY A 312 6.39 16.93 10.26
N LEU A 313 7.34 16.15 9.72
CA LEU A 313 8.67 16.02 10.30
C LEU A 313 9.48 17.27 9.96
N SER A 314 10.30 17.74 10.89
CA SER A 314 11.36 18.70 10.60
C SER A 314 12.43 18.04 9.73
N GLU A 315 13.28 18.84 9.07
CA GLU A 315 14.38 18.31 8.24
C GLU A 315 15.26 17.31 9.00
N ARG A 316 15.57 17.59 10.27
CA ARG A 316 16.39 16.68 11.12
C ARG A 316 15.68 15.38 11.44
N GLU A 317 14.38 15.44 11.74
CA GLU A 317 13.58 14.24 12.01
C GLU A 317 13.38 13.42 10.73
N PHE A 318 13.31 14.08 9.57
CA PHE A 318 13.26 13.42 8.27
C PHE A 318 14.58 12.73 7.93
N GLU A 319 15.74 13.37 8.16
CA GLU A 319 17.06 12.72 8.05
C GLU A 319 17.17 11.46 8.94
N GLN A 320 16.59 11.51 10.14
CA GLN A 320 16.50 10.35 11.04
C GLN A 320 15.56 9.28 10.51
N MET A 321 14.45 9.66 9.87
CA MET A 321 13.55 8.73 9.18
C MET A 321 14.26 8.05 8.01
N GLU A 322 14.97 8.80 7.14
CA GLU A 322 15.72 8.24 6.00
C GLU A 322 16.77 7.22 6.43
N SER A 323 17.29 7.35 7.65
CA SER A 323 18.29 6.45 8.23
C SER A 323 17.78 5.01 8.41
N HIS A 324 16.46 4.75 8.36
CA HIS A 324 15.93 3.38 8.39
C HIS A 324 16.52 2.50 7.28
N VAL A 325 16.80 3.06 6.10
CA VAL A 325 17.44 2.32 5.00
C VAL A 325 18.83 1.86 5.41
N HIS A 326 19.60 2.77 6.02
CA HIS A 326 20.94 2.46 6.51
C HIS A 326 20.91 1.39 7.61
N TYR A 327 20.03 1.55 8.60
CA TYR A 327 19.84 0.57 9.67
C TYR A 327 19.43 -0.80 9.12
N GLY A 328 18.50 -0.83 8.17
CA GLY A 328 18.05 -2.07 7.53
C GLY A 328 19.20 -2.80 6.82
N VAL A 329 20.01 -2.07 6.04
CA VAL A 329 21.21 -2.62 5.39
C VAL A 329 22.21 -3.15 6.42
N GLU A 330 22.45 -2.43 7.51
CA GLU A 330 23.37 -2.86 8.57
C GLU A 330 22.90 -4.15 9.28
N ILE A 331 21.62 -4.18 9.69
CA ILE A 331 20.98 -5.33 10.32
C ILE A 331 21.13 -6.56 9.43
N LEU A 332 20.81 -6.44 8.14
CA LEU A 332 20.84 -7.55 7.19
C LEU A 332 22.26 -8.00 6.84
N LYS A 333 23.23 -7.07 6.73
CA LYS A 333 24.66 -7.42 6.56
C LYS A 333 25.22 -8.19 7.75
N ASN A 334 24.77 -7.87 8.96
CA ASN A 334 25.16 -8.55 10.19
C ASN A 334 24.36 -9.83 10.45
N SER A 335 23.41 -10.18 9.57
CA SER A 335 22.59 -11.38 9.69
C SER A 335 23.20 -12.54 8.89
N PRO A 336 23.65 -13.63 9.54
CA PRO A 336 24.32 -14.73 8.85
C PRO A 336 23.45 -15.38 7.76
N GLY A 337 24.03 -15.56 6.57
CA GLY A 337 23.37 -16.23 5.46
C GLY A 337 22.35 -15.38 4.70
N PHE A 338 22.21 -14.08 5.01
CA PHE A 338 21.35 -13.19 4.25
C PHE A 338 22.01 -12.81 2.90
N PRO A 339 21.32 -12.95 1.76
CA PRO A 339 21.93 -12.76 0.45
C PRO A 339 22.23 -11.28 0.14
N PRO A 340 23.47 -10.93 -0.28
CA PRO A 340 23.85 -9.55 -0.62
C PRO A 340 22.98 -8.90 -1.70
N GLU A 341 22.50 -9.69 -2.66
CA GLU A 341 21.65 -9.21 -3.76
C GLU A 341 20.27 -8.74 -3.25
N ALA A 342 19.75 -9.33 -2.18
CA ALA A 342 18.51 -8.87 -1.55
C ALA A 342 18.73 -7.57 -0.75
N ILE A 343 19.92 -7.39 -0.16
CA ILE A 343 20.31 -6.15 0.55
C ILE A 343 20.36 -4.96 -0.40
N GLN A 344 20.72 -5.17 -1.68
CA GLN A 344 20.69 -4.10 -2.68
C GLN A 344 19.30 -3.49 -2.85
N LEU A 345 18.24 -4.30 -2.82
CA LEU A 345 16.87 -3.79 -2.87
C LEU A 345 16.58 -2.87 -1.67
N VAL A 346 16.93 -3.34 -0.47
CA VAL A 346 16.79 -2.57 0.77
C VAL A 346 17.55 -1.25 0.66
N ALA A 347 18.76 -1.24 0.14
CA ALA A 347 19.56 -0.03 -0.01
C ALA A 347 19.00 0.99 -1.03
N GLN A 348 18.11 0.57 -1.94
CA GLN A 348 17.73 1.35 -3.12
C GLN A 348 16.22 1.60 -3.28
N HIS A 349 15.36 1.03 -2.45
CA HIS A 349 13.89 1.13 -2.63
C HIS A 349 13.33 2.56 -2.50
N HIS A 350 14.09 3.49 -1.90
CA HIS A 350 13.74 4.92 -1.86
C HIS A 350 14.51 5.79 -2.86
N GLU A 351 15.34 5.19 -3.73
CA GLU A 351 15.96 5.92 -4.83
C GLU A 351 14.90 6.31 -5.88
N ARG A 352 15.19 7.38 -6.63
CA ARG A 352 14.30 7.91 -7.66
C ARG A 352 15.07 8.13 -8.95
N HIS A 353 14.43 7.87 -10.09
CA HIS A 353 15.12 7.83 -11.37
C HIS A 353 15.81 9.16 -11.75
N ASP A 354 15.29 10.30 -11.28
CA ASP A 354 15.88 11.63 -11.45
C ASP A 354 16.94 12.01 -10.39
N GLY A 355 17.22 11.12 -9.42
CA GLY A 355 18.18 11.35 -8.34
C GLY A 355 17.63 12.09 -7.13
N SER A 356 16.32 12.38 -7.07
CA SER A 356 15.71 13.04 -5.92
C SER A 356 15.48 12.12 -4.71
N GLY A 357 15.77 10.82 -4.86
CA GLY A 357 15.58 9.81 -3.81
C GLY A 357 16.70 9.79 -2.77
N TYR A 358 16.71 8.76 -1.93
CA TYR A 358 17.70 8.57 -0.86
C TYR A 358 18.00 7.06 -0.68
N PRO A 359 19.11 6.69 -0.02
CA PRO A 359 20.13 7.56 0.59
C PRO A 359 21.29 7.96 -0.33
N ALA A 360 21.55 7.21 -1.40
CA ALA A 360 22.72 7.42 -2.27
C ALA A 360 22.44 8.38 -3.44
N ARG A 361 21.18 8.77 -3.67
CA ARG A 361 20.76 9.70 -4.73
C ARG A 361 21.17 9.21 -6.12
N LEU A 362 20.98 7.91 -6.33
CA LEU A 362 21.28 7.24 -7.59
C LEU A 362 20.34 7.75 -8.69
N THR A 363 20.85 7.79 -9.93
CA THR A 363 20.09 8.28 -11.09
C THR A 363 20.02 7.22 -12.17
N GLY A 364 18.92 7.18 -12.90
CA GLY A 364 18.79 6.35 -14.09
C GLY A 364 19.08 4.86 -13.83
N ASP A 365 19.94 4.31 -14.68
CA ASP A 365 20.36 2.90 -14.64
C ASP A 365 21.36 2.58 -13.51
N ALA A 366 21.79 3.57 -12.72
CA ALA A 366 22.57 3.32 -11.51
C ALA A 366 21.72 2.68 -10.40
N ILE A 367 20.39 2.85 -10.47
CA ILE A 367 19.44 2.15 -9.63
C ILE A 367 19.27 0.74 -10.22
N GLY A 368 19.59 -0.28 -9.43
CA GLY A 368 19.44 -1.66 -9.85
C GLY A 368 17.99 -2.01 -10.15
N MET A 369 17.78 -3.06 -10.95
CA MET A 369 16.44 -3.58 -11.27
C MET A 369 15.63 -3.90 -9.99
N SER A 370 16.26 -4.50 -8.98
CA SER A 370 15.63 -4.81 -7.70
C SER A 370 15.23 -3.56 -6.92
N GLY A 371 16.09 -2.54 -6.86
CA GLY A 371 15.77 -1.24 -6.26
C GLY A 371 14.62 -0.52 -6.96
N SER A 372 14.61 -0.55 -8.30
CA SER A 372 13.52 0.02 -9.11
C SER A 372 12.18 -0.69 -8.89
N ILE A 373 12.19 -2.03 -8.80
CA ILE A 373 11.00 -2.81 -8.44
C ILE A 373 10.54 -2.45 -7.03
N GLY A 374 11.46 -2.41 -6.07
CA GLY A 374 11.18 -2.01 -4.68
C GLY A 374 10.49 -0.66 -4.60
N ALA A 375 11.03 0.35 -5.28
CA ALA A 375 10.45 1.70 -5.34
C ALA A 375 9.03 1.73 -5.93
N ILE A 376 8.78 0.97 -7.00
CA ILE A 376 7.47 0.90 -7.66
C ILE A 376 6.42 0.28 -6.71
N VAL A 377 6.72 -0.88 -6.11
CA VAL A 377 5.75 -1.57 -5.25
C VAL A 377 5.51 -0.85 -3.93
N ASP A 378 6.56 -0.22 -3.39
CA ASP A 378 6.50 0.59 -2.18
C ASP A 378 5.55 1.78 -2.33
N VAL A 379 5.75 2.56 -3.40
CA VAL A 379 4.90 3.70 -3.71
C VAL A 379 3.48 3.26 -4.04
N TYR A 380 3.31 2.19 -4.83
CA TYR A 380 1.97 1.70 -5.17
C TYR A 380 1.18 1.33 -3.90
N ASP A 381 1.75 0.49 -3.03
CA ASP A 381 1.09 0.08 -1.79
C ASP A 381 0.80 1.28 -0.88
N ALA A 382 1.73 2.25 -0.79
CA ALA A 382 1.53 3.47 -0.03
C ALA A 382 0.38 4.35 -0.56
N ILE A 383 0.09 4.30 -1.87
CA ILE A 383 -1.05 5.03 -2.48
C ILE A 383 -2.37 4.29 -2.26
N THR A 384 -2.36 2.97 -2.41
CA THR A 384 -3.60 2.16 -2.42
C THR A 384 -4.02 1.66 -1.04
N SER A 385 -3.12 1.64 -0.05
CA SER A 385 -3.46 1.23 1.31
C SER A 385 -4.24 2.31 2.05
N ARG A 386 -5.23 1.91 2.83
CA ARG A 386 -5.86 2.78 3.83
C ARG A 386 -4.81 3.13 4.89
N ARG A 387 -4.76 4.39 5.29
CA ARG A 387 -3.98 4.84 6.44
C ARG A 387 -4.96 5.43 7.45
N ILE A 388 -4.56 5.52 8.72
CA ILE A 388 -5.37 6.05 9.84
C ILE A 388 -6.08 7.38 9.49
N TYR A 389 -5.54 8.13 8.52
CA TYR A 389 -6.06 9.44 8.08
C TYR A 389 -6.35 9.56 6.58
N ARG A 390 -6.45 8.44 5.83
CA ARG A 390 -6.63 8.42 4.38
C ARG A 390 -7.53 7.28 3.91
N ASP A 391 -8.59 7.63 3.19
CA ASP A 391 -9.31 6.66 2.36
C ASP A 391 -8.43 6.22 1.18
N SER A 392 -8.44 4.91 0.88
CA SER A 392 -7.62 4.34 -0.19
C SER A 392 -7.92 5.01 -1.53
N VAL A 393 -6.87 5.38 -2.28
CA VAL A 393 -7.03 5.80 -3.67
C VAL A 393 -7.26 4.55 -4.52
N SER A 394 -8.14 4.66 -5.50
CA SER A 394 -8.41 3.55 -6.42
C SER A 394 -7.11 3.09 -7.11
N ALA A 395 -6.96 1.79 -7.33
CA ALA A 395 -5.79 1.27 -8.04
C ALA A 395 -5.62 1.89 -9.44
N GLU A 396 -6.73 2.19 -10.13
CA GLU A 396 -6.71 2.90 -11.41
C GLU A 396 -6.04 4.28 -11.28
N ASP A 397 -6.43 5.06 -10.27
CA ASP A 397 -5.84 6.38 -10.03
C ASP A 397 -4.39 6.29 -9.57
N ALA A 398 -4.04 5.28 -8.76
CA ALA A 398 -2.66 5.04 -8.34
C ALA A 398 -1.77 4.75 -9.56
N LEU A 399 -2.17 3.82 -10.42
CA LEU A 399 -1.46 3.47 -11.63
C LEU A 399 -1.37 4.64 -12.61
N ARG A 400 -2.43 5.45 -12.73
CA ARG A 400 -2.42 6.66 -13.56
C ARG A 400 -1.39 7.67 -13.05
N ARG A 401 -1.33 7.94 -11.74
CA ARG A 401 -0.32 8.83 -11.15
C ARG A 401 1.10 8.31 -11.39
N MET A 402 1.33 7.02 -11.17
CA MET A 402 2.62 6.40 -11.46
C MET A 402 3.00 6.52 -12.94
N TYR A 403 2.03 6.39 -13.85
CA TYR A 403 2.24 6.63 -15.28
C TYR A 403 2.65 8.08 -15.58
N GLU A 404 2.05 9.06 -14.90
CA GLU A 404 2.43 10.48 -15.01
C GLU A 404 3.88 10.71 -14.50
N TRP A 405 4.30 10.02 -13.44
CA TRP A 405 5.65 10.14 -12.84
C TRP A 405 6.74 9.28 -13.51
N ARG A 406 6.38 8.48 -14.51
CA ARG A 406 7.22 7.39 -15.07
C ARG A 406 8.55 7.81 -15.70
N HIS A 407 8.75 9.09 -16.03
CA HIS A 407 10.01 9.60 -16.60
C HIS A 407 10.86 10.38 -15.61
N LYS A 408 10.40 10.46 -14.35
CA LYS A 408 11.01 11.28 -13.31
C LYS A 408 11.32 10.43 -12.09
N ASP A 409 10.28 9.91 -11.44
CA ASP A 409 10.46 9.20 -10.18
C ASP A 409 10.85 7.74 -10.43
N PHE A 410 10.45 7.19 -11.57
CA PHE A 410 10.63 5.78 -11.93
C PHE A 410 11.27 5.61 -13.30
N ASN A 411 11.66 4.36 -13.61
CA ASN A 411 11.96 3.95 -14.97
C ASN A 411 10.64 3.72 -15.74
N ALA A 412 10.50 4.37 -16.89
CA ALA A 412 9.26 4.38 -17.65
C ALA A 412 8.83 3.00 -18.13
N GLU A 413 9.77 2.19 -18.60
CA GLU A 413 9.49 0.84 -19.11
C GLU A 413 9.00 -0.07 -17.98
N LEU A 414 9.60 0.03 -16.80
CA LEU A 414 9.18 -0.75 -15.62
C LEU A 414 7.79 -0.36 -15.13
N VAL A 415 7.45 0.94 -15.10
CA VAL A 415 6.10 1.38 -14.74
C VAL A 415 5.07 0.87 -15.76
N GLU A 416 5.38 0.93 -17.05
CA GLU A 416 4.50 0.40 -18.09
C GLU A 416 4.26 -1.10 -17.96
N GLU A 417 5.30 -1.89 -17.63
CA GLU A 417 5.14 -3.32 -17.36
C GLU A 417 4.39 -3.59 -16.05
N TYR A 418 4.60 -2.77 -15.01
CA TYR A 418 3.87 -2.89 -13.75
C TYR A 418 2.37 -2.64 -13.95
N ILE A 419 2.00 -1.60 -14.71
CA ILE A 419 0.60 -1.32 -15.07
C ILE A 419 -0.02 -2.51 -15.84
N LYS A 420 0.74 -3.14 -16.76
CA LYS A 420 0.28 -4.33 -17.48
C LYS A 420 0.09 -5.54 -16.56
N CYS A 421 0.92 -5.67 -15.54
CA CYS A 421 0.87 -6.73 -14.53
C CYS A 421 -0.37 -6.61 -13.63
N MET A 422 -0.61 -5.41 -13.08
CA MET A 422 -1.72 -5.15 -12.15
C MET A 422 -3.10 -5.17 -12.83
N GLY A 423 -3.15 -4.74 -14.10
CA GLY A 423 -4.43 -4.53 -14.79
C GLY A 423 -5.18 -3.30 -14.28
N ILE A 424 -6.31 -3.00 -14.91
CA ILE A 424 -7.11 -1.79 -14.61
C ILE A 424 -7.98 -1.99 -13.38
N PHE A 425 -8.48 -3.22 -13.22
CA PHE A 425 -9.39 -3.59 -12.15
C PHE A 425 -8.74 -4.73 -11.36
N PRO A 426 -7.94 -4.41 -10.33
CA PRO A 426 -7.38 -5.44 -9.47
C PRO A 426 -8.48 -6.28 -8.83
N ILE A 427 -8.11 -7.47 -8.42
CA ILE A 427 -8.96 -8.37 -7.66
C ILE A 427 -9.44 -7.66 -6.38
N GLY A 428 -10.70 -7.87 -6.01
CA GLY A 428 -11.36 -7.20 -4.90
C GLY A 428 -11.97 -5.84 -5.27
N SER A 429 -11.71 -5.29 -6.46
CA SER A 429 -12.30 -4.02 -6.88
C SER A 429 -13.82 -4.11 -6.96
N LEU A 430 -14.52 -3.20 -6.28
CA LEU A 430 -15.95 -3.02 -6.41
C LEU A 430 -16.24 -2.20 -7.67
N VAL A 431 -17.09 -2.70 -8.57
CA VAL A 431 -17.33 -2.10 -9.88
C VAL A 431 -18.81 -1.97 -10.20
N GLU A 432 -19.19 -0.86 -10.82
CA GLU A 432 -20.50 -0.69 -11.43
C GLU A 432 -20.44 -1.11 -12.91
N LEU A 433 -21.33 -2.00 -13.33
CA LEU A 433 -21.45 -2.42 -14.72
C LEU A 433 -22.30 -1.43 -15.53
N ASN A 434 -22.19 -1.45 -16.86
CA ASN A 434 -23.03 -0.65 -17.76
C ASN A 434 -24.54 -0.93 -17.63
N THR A 435 -24.92 -2.05 -17.02
CA THR A 435 -26.31 -2.38 -16.68
C THR A 435 -26.80 -1.69 -15.41
N GLY A 436 -25.93 -1.01 -14.65
CA GLY A 436 -26.22 -0.40 -13.34
C GLY A 436 -26.10 -1.37 -12.16
N GLY A 437 -25.87 -2.66 -12.41
CA GLY A 437 -25.54 -3.65 -11.38
C GLY A 437 -24.14 -3.46 -10.81
N ILE A 438 -23.89 -4.02 -9.63
CA ILE A 438 -22.62 -3.92 -8.90
C ILE A 438 -22.02 -5.32 -8.77
N GLY A 439 -20.71 -5.41 -8.92
CA GLY A 439 -19.98 -6.65 -8.72
C GLY A 439 -18.57 -6.44 -8.15
N VAL A 440 -17.95 -7.53 -7.73
CA VAL A 440 -16.57 -7.58 -7.22
C VAL A 440 -15.71 -8.28 -8.25
N VAL A 441 -14.59 -7.69 -8.63
CA VAL A 441 -13.63 -8.34 -9.53
C VAL A 441 -12.95 -9.50 -8.81
N ILE A 442 -13.06 -10.70 -9.38
CA ILE A 442 -12.50 -11.92 -8.79
C ILE A 442 -11.31 -12.47 -9.56
N THR A 443 -11.17 -12.13 -10.85
CA THR A 443 -10.03 -12.60 -11.66
C THR A 443 -9.71 -11.58 -12.73
N ILE A 444 -8.42 -11.26 -12.90
CA ILE A 444 -7.98 -10.37 -13.96
C ILE A 444 -7.82 -11.12 -15.29
N ASN A 445 -8.20 -10.47 -16.39
CA ASN A 445 -7.95 -11.02 -17.71
C ASN A 445 -6.63 -10.45 -18.27
N ARG A 446 -5.57 -11.24 -18.20
CA ARG A 446 -4.19 -10.84 -18.58
C ARG A 446 -4.02 -10.51 -20.07
N VAL A 447 -4.94 -10.98 -20.93
CA VAL A 447 -4.96 -10.68 -22.37
C VAL A 447 -5.87 -9.49 -22.68
N ARG A 448 -7.08 -9.46 -22.11
CA ARG A 448 -8.09 -8.42 -22.30
C ARG A 448 -8.37 -7.71 -20.97
N ARG A 449 -7.47 -6.82 -20.53
CA ARG A 449 -7.47 -6.21 -19.18
C ARG A 449 -8.76 -5.47 -18.79
N LEU A 450 -9.55 -5.02 -19.77
CA LEU A 450 -10.86 -4.39 -19.57
C LEU A 450 -12.01 -5.39 -19.34
N LYS A 451 -11.74 -6.69 -19.42
CA LYS A 451 -12.74 -7.76 -19.42
C LYS A 451 -12.43 -8.83 -18.35
N PRO A 452 -12.35 -8.45 -17.05
CA PRO A 452 -12.14 -9.40 -15.95
C PRO A 452 -13.35 -10.33 -15.73
N LYS A 453 -13.20 -11.31 -14.83
CA LYS A 453 -14.33 -12.02 -14.23
C LYS A 453 -14.81 -11.27 -13.00
N VAL A 454 -16.13 -11.17 -12.84
CA VAL A 454 -16.79 -10.38 -11.79
C VAL A 454 -17.84 -11.22 -11.08
N ALA A 455 -17.77 -11.33 -9.75
CA ALA A 455 -18.87 -11.82 -8.93
C ALA A 455 -19.97 -10.75 -8.86
N LEU A 456 -21.17 -11.06 -9.32
CA LEU A 456 -22.31 -10.14 -9.33
C LEU A 456 -22.92 -10.08 -7.93
N VAL A 457 -23.00 -8.88 -7.36
CA VAL A 457 -23.44 -8.64 -5.97
C VAL A 457 -24.83 -8.02 -5.92
N LEU A 458 -25.01 -6.86 -6.55
CA LEU A 458 -26.30 -6.16 -6.61
C LEU A 458 -26.79 -6.01 -8.05
N GLN A 459 -28.09 -6.13 -8.22
CA GLN A 459 -28.79 -5.84 -9.48
C GLN A 459 -28.88 -4.32 -9.72
N ALA A 460 -29.40 -3.93 -10.90
CA ALA A 460 -29.53 -2.51 -11.25
C ALA A 460 -30.45 -1.72 -10.30
N ASN A 461 -31.45 -2.41 -9.71
CA ASN A 461 -32.35 -1.88 -8.69
C ASN A 461 -31.76 -1.90 -7.27
N LYS A 462 -30.47 -2.26 -7.12
CA LYS A 462 -29.75 -2.39 -5.84
C LYS A 462 -30.23 -3.50 -4.91
N GLU A 463 -31.10 -4.38 -5.41
CA GLU A 463 -31.42 -5.63 -4.73
C GLU A 463 -30.29 -6.65 -4.91
N PRO A 464 -29.96 -7.45 -3.89
CA PRO A 464 -28.98 -8.51 -3.99
C PRO A 464 -29.34 -9.55 -5.06
N TYR A 465 -28.34 -10.23 -5.61
CA TYR A 465 -28.58 -11.45 -6.37
C TYR A 465 -28.93 -12.61 -5.43
N ASN A 466 -30.00 -13.34 -5.74
CA ASN A 466 -30.54 -14.43 -4.93
C ASN A 466 -29.61 -15.66 -4.88
N LYS A 467 -28.59 -15.70 -5.74
CA LYS A 467 -27.57 -16.73 -5.83
C LYS A 467 -26.27 -16.09 -6.31
N LYS A 468 -25.14 -16.66 -5.91
CA LYS A 468 -23.83 -16.23 -6.41
C LYS A 468 -23.76 -16.45 -7.92
N LEU A 469 -23.45 -15.39 -8.64
CA LEU A 469 -23.29 -15.41 -10.09
C LEU A 469 -21.94 -14.83 -10.46
N ILE A 470 -21.19 -15.54 -11.30
CA ILE A 470 -19.93 -15.07 -11.83
C ILE A 470 -20.13 -14.70 -13.29
N ALA A 471 -19.69 -13.50 -13.64
CA ALA A 471 -19.72 -12.98 -15.00
C ALA A 471 -18.30 -12.84 -15.57
N ASP A 472 -17.94 -13.68 -16.57
CA ASP A 472 -16.78 -13.42 -17.43
C ASP A 472 -17.14 -12.32 -18.43
N LEU A 473 -16.64 -11.10 -18.25
CA LEU A 473 -17.00 -9.97 -19.11
C LEU A 473 -16.48 -10.14 -20.55
N ALA A 474 -15.52 -11.05 -20.80
CA ALA A 474 -15.06 -11.35 -22.15
C ALA A 474 -16.09 -12.18 -22.94
N GLN A 475 -16.86 -13.03 -22.26
CA GLN A 475 -17.76 -14.01 -22.88
C GLN A 475 -19.24 -13.65 -22.69
N HIS A 476 -19.62 -13.17 -21.51
CA HIS A 476 -21.01 -12.92 -21.17
C HIS A 476 -21.56 -11.63 -21.80
N ARG A 477 -22.87 -11.66 -22.02
CA ARG A 477 -23.69 -10.56 -22.52
C ARG A 477 -24.85 -10.32 -21.54
N ASP A 478 -25.41 -9.12 -21.54
CA ASP A 478 -26.61 -8.83 -20.76
C ASP A 478 -27.88 -9.49 -21.36
N ARG A 479 -29.03 -9.31 -20.71
CA ARG A 479 -30.32 -9.87 -21.16
C ARG A 479 -30.77 -9.36 -22.54
N LEU A 480 -30.19 -8.24 -23.01
CA LEU A 480 -30.47 -7.63 -24.31
C LEU A 480 -29.40 -8.00 -25.35
N GLY A 481 -28.46 -8.90 -25.01
CA GLY A 481 -27.36 -9.31 -25.87
C GLY A 481 -26.20 -8.31 -25.96
N GLN A 482 -26.21 -7.23 -25.17
CA GLN A 482 -25.14 -6.25 -25.17
C GLN A 482 -23.94 -6.73 -24.35
N GLU A 483 -22.76 -6.23 -24.71
CA GLU A 483 -21.56 -6.52 -23.93
C GLU A 483 -21.64 -5.93 -22.52
N LEU A 484 -21.33 -6.78 -21.54
CA LEU A 484 -21.05 -6.29 -20.20
C LEU A 484 -19.69 -5.58 -20.20
N ARG A 485 -19.65 -4.40 -19.58
CA ARG A 485 -18.44 -3.61 -19.36
C ARG A 485 -18.52 -2.91 -18.02
N ILE A 486 -17.36 -2.72 -17.40
CA ILE A 486 -17.24 -1.89 -16.21
C ILE A 486 -17.43 -0.44 -16.62
N ARG A 487 -18.37 0.25 -15.97
CA ARG A 487 -18.66 1.66 -16.17
C ARG A 487 -17.74 2.53 -15.32
N ARG A 488 -17.54 2.14 -14.06
CA ARG A 488 -16.62 2.80 -13.10
C ARG A 488 -16.26 1.87 -11.96
N VAL A 489 -15.11 2.13 -11.34
CA VAL A 489 -14.74 1.57 -10.04
C VAL A 489 -15.48 2.36 -8.95
N LEU A 490 -15.94 1.66 -7.92
CA LEU A 490 -16.60 2.22 -6.74
C LEU A 490 -15.64 2.20 -5.55
N PRO A 491 -15.79 3.14 -4.59
CA PRO A 491 -15.04 3.09 -3.34
C PRO A 491 -15.24 1.76 -2.61
N ALA A 492 -14.22 1.33 -1.87
CA ALA A 492 -14.32 0.15 -1.01
C ALA A 492 -15.46 0.32 0.01
N GLY A 493 -16.23 -0.74 0.27
CA GLY A 493 -17.37 -0.69 1.20
C GLY A 493 -18.62 0.02 0.68
N ALA A 494 -18.62 0.56 -0.56
CA ALA A 494 -19.82 1.19 -1.10
C ALA A 494 -20.99 0.20 -1.10
N PHE A 495 -22.18 0.69 -0.74
CA PHE A 495 -23.39 -0.13 -0.55
C PHE A 495 -23.27 -1.19 0.57
N GLY A 496 -22.33 -1.02 1.51
CA GLY A 496 -22.11 -1.98 2.61
C GLY A 496 -21.48 -3.30 2.16
N ILE A 497 -20.85 -3.32 0.98
CA ILE A 497 -20.29 -4.55 0.39
C ILE A 497 -18.85 -4.72 0.84
N ASN A 498 -18.58 -5.82 1.54
CA ASN A 498 -17.22 -6.29 1.79
C ASN A 498 -16.78 -7.21 0.64
N SER A 499 -15.77 -6.79 -0.14
CA SER A 499 -15.24 -7.57 -1.27
C SER A 499 -14.67 -8.93 -0.85
N VAL A 500 -14.22 -9.07 0.40
CA VAL A 500 -13.62 -10.30 0.95
C VAL A 500 -14.59 -11.47 0.86
N ASP A 501 -15.86 -11.24 1.19
CA ASP A 501 -16.89 -12.28 1.25
C ASP A 501 -17.10 -12.95 -0.11
N TYR A 502 -16.79 -12.23 -1.19
CA TYR A 502 -16.93 -12.70 -2.56
C TYR A 502 -15.63 -13.31 -3.12
N LEU A 503 -14.50 -13.13 -2.44
CA LEU A 503 -13.22 -13.77 -2.76
C LEU A 503 -13.03 -15.05 -1.96
N ALA A 504 -13.35 -15.04 -0.66
CA ALA A 504 -13.16 -16.15 0.28
C ALA A 504 -14.17 -17.29 0.13
N GLN A 505 -15.16 -17.15 -0.76
CA GLN A 505 -16.23 -18.13 -0.96
C GLN A 505 -16.37 -18.57 -2.43
N LEU A 506 -15.28 -18.41 -3.18
CA LEU A 506 -14.97 -19.03 -4.48
C LEU A 506 -14.50 -20.46 -4.22
#